data_AF-A0A8T3VJR8-F1
#
_entry.id   AF-A0A8T3VJR8-F1
#
_cell.length_a   1.000
_cell.length_b   1.000
_cell.length_c   1.000
_cell.angle_alpha   90.00
_cell.angle_beta   90.00
_cell.angle_gamma   90.00
#
_symmetry.space_group_name_H-M   'P 1'
#
loop_
_entity.id
_entity.type
_entity.pdbx_description
1 polymer ?
#
loop_
_entity_poly.entity_id
_entity_poly.type
_entity_poly.pdbx_seq_one_letter_code
_entity_poly.pdbx_strand_id
1 'polypeptide(L)'
;FGIKVSRLIITAATKHLAKIAATEATGFATSVIGCPAEAGIDQYIPPTESPDGRPGYAIMICHMSKKALGGQIMDRIGQCVLTAPTAAAFNALESDEAFPTGKQLKFFGDGFETEKDVNGKKMHVIPIMSGEFLVEDEMGWKDGVAGGNFFIMADSQMASIVAAEAAVDAIHAVAGVITPFSGGMVASGSKTGSKYSFMSASTNEKECVTLKDQVDTELPENVFGNMEIVIDGVDEESVRAAMKAGIEAACQVPGVIEIGAGNYGGSLGPYQIHLQDLF
;
A
#
# COMPACT_ATOMS: atom_id res chain seq x y z
N PHE A 1 -5.59 9.93 -7.43
CA PHE A 1 -4.47 10.75 -7.98
C PHE A 1 -3.57 9.89 -8.83
N GLY A 2 -2.83 10.47 -9.78
CA GLY A 2 -1.73 9.75 -10.44
C GLY A 2 -0.52 9.70 -9.52
N ILE A 3 0.13 8.53 -9.43
CA ILE A 3 1.30 8.30 -8.58
C ILE A 3 2.29 7.38 -9.31
N LYS A 4 3.57 7.39 -8.93
CA LYS A 4 4.54 6.39 -9.41
C LYS A 4 4.49 5.20 -8.47
N VAL A 5 4.40 3.99 -9.01
CA VAL A 5 4.34 2.74 -8.24
C VAL A 5 5.42 1.77 -8.68
N SER A 6 5.94 0.99 -7.74
CA SER A 6 6.74 -0.20 -8.01
C SER A 6 6.17 -1.35 -7.19
N ARG A 7 6.17 -2.54 -7.79
CA ARG A 7 5.70 -3.78 -7.16
C ARG A 7 6.82 -4.81 -7.20
N LEU A 8 7.07 -5.43 -6.06
CA LEU A 8 8.18 -6.35 -5.84
C LEU A 8 7.76 -7.50 -4.94
N ILE A 9 8.42 -8.65 -5.08
CA ILE A 9 8.20 -9.83 -4.24
C ILE A 9 9.38 -10.00 -3.29
N ILE A 10 9.08 -10.15 -2.00
CA ILE A 10 10.04 -10.53 -0.98
C ILE A 10 9.77 -11.99 -0.60
N THR A 11 10.71 -12.88 -0.90
CA THR A 11 10.65 -14.29 -0.47
C THR A 11 11.57 -14.54 0.71
N ALA A 12 11.28 -15.56 1.52
CA ALA A 12 12.13 -15.98 2.63
C ALA A 12 12.00 -17.47 2.90
N ALA A 13 12.80 -18.02 3.82
CA ALA A 13 12.75 -19.45 4.15
C ALA A 13 11.39 -19.91 4.70
N THR A 14 10.63 -19.01 5.34
CA THR A 14 9.29 -19.30 5.85
C THR A 14 8.33 -18.15 5.55
N LYS A 15 7.03 -18.45 5.48
CA LYS A 15 5.98 -17.42 5.34
C LYS A 15 6.07 -16.35 6.44
N HIS A 16 6.43 -16.76 7.67
CA HIS A 16 6.58 -15.83 8.79
C HIS A 16 7.72 -14.84 8.58
N LEU A 17 8.91 -15.33 8.18
CA LEU A 17 10.06 -14.46 7.92
C LEU A 17 9.82 -13.52 6.74
N ALA A 18 9.18 -14.01 5.67
CA ALA A 18 8.83 -13.17 4.53
C ALA A 18 7.87 -12.04 4.95
N LYS A 19 6.88 -12.36 5.80
CA LYS A 19 5.95 -11.37 6.34
C LYS A 19 6.68 -10.31 7.16
N ILE A 20 7.62 -10.70 8.04
CA ILE A 20 8.41 -9.75 8.84
C ILE A 20 9.17 -8.77 7.92
N ALA A 21 9.88 -9.29 6.93
CA ALA A 21 10.64 -8.45 5.99
C ALA A 21 9.74 -7.50 5.20
N ALA A 22 8.59 -7.99 4.72
CA ALA A 22 7.60 -7.18 4.02
C ALA A 22 7.01 -6.09 4.93
N THR A 23 6.60 -6.43 6.15
CA THR A 23 6.05 -5.48 7.13
C THR A 23 7.06 -4.39 7.50
N GLU A 24 8.33 -4.74 7.73
CA GLU A 24 9.38 -3.76 8.02
C GLU A 24 9.60 -2.83 6.81
N ALA A 25 9.72 -3.40 5.60
CA ALA A 25 9.96 -2.63 4.39
C ALA A 25 8.80 -1.68 4.02
N THR A 26 7.57 -1.99 4.42
CA THR A 26 6.38 -1.16 4.19
C THR A 26 5.99 -0.30 5.40
N GLY A 27 6.76 -0.34 6.50
CA GLY A 27 6.52 0.47 7.68
C GLY A 27 6.78 1.96 7.45
N PHE A 28 6.18 2.81 8.30
CA PHE A 28 6.27 4.28 8.23
C PHE A 28 6.05 4.83 6.81
N ALA A 29 4.92 4.43 6.21
CA ALA A 29 4.61 4.68 4.81
C ALA A 29 3.10 4.84 4.56
N THR A 30 2.38 5.53 5.44
CA THR A 30 0.92 5.63 5.34
C THR A 30 0.45 6.69 4.36
N SER A 31 1.13 7.84 4.29
CA SER A 31 0.77 8.92 3.38
C SER A 31 1.99 9.75 2.99
N VAL A 32 2.15 10.04 1.69
CA VAL A 32 3.24 10.89 1.17
C VAL A 32 3.16 12.34 1.63
N ILE A 33 2.09 12.74 2.34
CA ILE A 33 1.98 14.07 2.97
C ILE A 33 3.01 14.24 4.10
N GLY A 34 3.33 13.16 4.82
CA GLY A 34 4.24 13.22 5.98
C GLY A 34 5.16 12.01 6.14
N CYS A 35 4.89 10.90 5.45
CA CYS A 35 5.78 9.74 5.37
C CYS A 35 6.71 9.84 4.15
N PRO A 36 7.86 9.15 4.15
CA PRO A 36 8.78 9.14 3.01
C PRO A 36 8.21 8.48 1.73
N ALA A 37 7.18 7.65 1.86
CA ALA A 37 6.47 6.98 0.77
C ALA A 37 5.04 6.62 1.22
N GLU A 38 4.24 6.13 0.27
CA GLU A 38 3.12 5.24 0.55
C GLU A 38 3.56 3.81 0.26
N ALA A 39 3.33 2.84 1.15
CA ALA A 39 3.72 1.45 0.91
C ALA A 39 2.85 0.47 1.70
N GLY A 40 2.72 -0.75 1.17
CA GLY A 40 1.91 -1.78 1.80
C GLY A 40 2.17 -3.17 1.23
N ILE A 41 1.61 -4.17 1.90
CA ILE A 41 1.59 -5.55 1.42
C ILE A 41 0.41 -5.68 0.46
N ASP A 42 0.68 -6.16 -0.76
CA ASP A 42 -0.34 -6.46 -1.76
C ASP A 42 -0.94 -7.84 -1.47
N GLN A 43 -0.13 -8.90 -1.56
CA GLN A 43 -0.63 -10.26 -1.39
C GLN A 43 0.43 -11.24 -0.91
N TYR A 44 -0.04 -12.36 -0.34
CA TYR A 44 0.81 -13.52 -0.08
C TYR A 44 1.10 -14.28 -1.39
N ILE A 45 2.36 -14.63 -1.62
CA ILE A 45 2.80 -15.41 -2.77
C ILE A 45 3.18 -16.82 -2.31
N PRO A 46 2.45 -17.87 -2.77
CA PRO A 46 2.79 -19.24 -2.43
C PRO A 46 4.10 -19.67 -3.12
N PRO A 47 4.82 -20.67 -2.57
CA PRO A 47 6.07 -21.18 -3.15
C PRO A 47 5.94 -21.61 -4.62
N THR A 48 4.77 -22.04 -5.05
CA THR A 48 4.49 -22.49 -6.43
C THR A 48 4.45 -21.36 -7.45
N GLU A 49 4.33 -20.11 -6.99
CA GLU A 49 4.21 -18.92 -7.85
C GLU A 49 5.41 -17.98 -7.69
N SER A 50 6.30 -18.23 -6.72
CA SER A 50 7.46 -17.38 -6.50
C SER A 50 8.63 -17.78 -7.40
N PRO A 51 9.51 -16.82 -7.76
CA PRO A 51 10.61 -17.11 -8.67
C PRO A 51 11.64 -18.11 -8.16
N ASP A 52 11.77 -18.28 -6.85
CA ASP A 52 12.78 -19.15 -6.23
C ASP A 52 12.19 -20.35 -5.49
N GLY A 53 10.89 -20.59 -5.64
CA GLY A 53 10.22 -21.73 -4.99
C GLY A 53 10.03 -21.58 -3.48
N ARG A 54 10.16 -20.36 -2.93
CA ARG A 54 10.00 -20.07 -1.50
C ARG A 54 8.77 -19.21 -1.21
N PRO A 55 8.16 -19.30 -0.02
CA PRO A 55 7.02 -18.44 0.31
C PRO A 55 7.44 -16.96 0.33
N GLY A 56 6.55 -16.09 -0.12
CA GLY A 56 6.84 -14.65 -0.17
C GLY A 56 5.61 -13.76 0.00
N TYR A 57 5.85 -12.46 -0.06
CA TYR A 57 4.82 -11.43 -0.12
C TYR A 57 5.15 -10.45 -1.22
N ALA A 58 4.16 -10.11 -2.05
CA ALA A 58 4.26 -8.94 -2.90
C ALA A 58 4.03 -7.69 -2.05
N ILE A 59 4.86 -6.68 -2.25
CA ILE A 59 4.68 -5.35 -1.68
C ILE A 59 4.63 -4.31 -2.78
N MET A 60 4.03 -3.18 -2.46
CA MET A 60 4.00 -2.01 -3.33
C MET A 60 4.61 -0.82 -2.59
N ILE A 61 5.38 -0.03 -3.32
CA ILE A 61 5.94 1.26 -2.87
C ILE A 61 5.52 2.32 -3.88
N CYS A 62 4.99 3.42 -3.38
CA CYS A 62 4.36 4.49 -4.12
C CYS A 62 5.00 5.83 -3.76
N HIS A 63 5.20 6.70 -4.75
CA HIS A 63 5.60 8.08 -4.53
C HIS A 63 5.18 8.98 -5.69
N MET A 64 4.89 10.25 -5.41
CA MET A 64 4.59 11.27 -6.44
C MET A 64 5.72 11.54 -7.46
N SER A 65 6.95 11.09 -7.18
CA SER A 65 8.15 11.43 -7.95
C SER A 65 8.92 10.16 -8.26
N LYS A 66 9.27 9.96 -9.54
CA LYS A 66 10.11 8.84 -9.99
C LYS A 66 11.43 8.78 -9.22
N LYS A 67 12.08 9.94 -9.02
CA LYS A 67 13.37 10.03 -8.32
C LYS A 67 13.23 9.57 -6.86
N ALA A 68 12.18 10.04 -6.19
CA ALA A 68 11.95 9.69 -4.79
C ALA A 68 11.50 8.23 -4.63
N LEU A 69 10.69 7.71 -5.55
CA LEU A 69 10.34 6.28 -5.61
C LEU A 69 11.60 5.40 -5.69
N GLY A 70 12.51 5.71 -6.62
CA GLY A 70 13.77 4.96 -6.74
C GLY A 70 14.62 4.99 -5.47
N GLY A 71 14.68 6.15 -4.79
CA GLY A 71 15.34 6.27 -3.48
C GLY A 71 14.66 5.44 -2.40
N GLN A 72 13.32 5.46 -2.32
CA GLN A 72 12.57 4.67 -1.34
C GLN A 72 12.72 3.16 -1.56
N ILE A 73 12.75 2.69 -2.80
CA ILE A 73 13.02 1.28 -3.11
C ILE A 73 14.45 0.91 -2.66
N MET A 74 15.44 1.75 -2.95
CA MET A 74 16.82 1.52 -2.51
C MET A 74 16.94 1.44 -0.99
N ASP A 75 16.39 2.41 -0.26
CA ASP A 75 16.48 2.48 1.19
C ASP A 75 15.73 1.32 1.85
N ARG A 76 14.49 1.05 1.43
CA ARG A 76 13.65 0.00 2.03
C ARG A 76 14.19 -1.40 1.75
N ILE A 77 14.67 -1.67 0.54
CA ILE A 77 15.28 -2.98 0.24
C ILE A 77 16.64 -3.09 0.93
N GLY A 78 17.48 -2.06 0.89
CA GLY A 78 18.80 -2.10 1.49
C GLY A 78 18.82 -2.15 3.02
N GLN A 79 17.87 -1.50 3.69
CA GLN A 79 17.85 -1.38 5.16
C GLN A 79 16.86 -2.31 5.84
N CYS A 80 15.81 -2.77 5.15
CA CYS A 80 14.77 -3.62 5.74
C CYS A 80 14.76 -5.05 5.19
N VAL A 81 15.16 -5.27 3.92
CA VAL A 81 15.08 -6.61 3.29
C VAL A 81 16.42 -7.30 3.21
N LEU A 82 17.49 -6.61 2.79
CA LEU A 82 18.85 -7.15 2.79
C LEU A 82 19.29 -7.59 4.18
N THR A 83 18.86 -6.85 5.20
CA THR A 83 19.13 -7.11 6.61
C THR A 83 18.22 -8.19 7.21
N ALA A 84 17.11 -8.53 6.55
CA ALA A 84 16.15 -9.50 7.05
C ALA A 84 16.64 -10.95 6.87
N PRO A 85 16.45 -11.83 7.87
CA PRO A 85 16.90 -13.21 7.79
C PRO A 85 16.30 -13.95 6.58
N THR A 86 17.18 -14.54 5.77
CA THR A 86 16.85 -15.40 4.61
C THR A 86 16.14 -14.70 3.45
N ALA A 87 15.93 -13.39 3.50
CA ALA A 87 15.12 -12.71 2.50
C ALA A 87 15.80 -12.65 1.12
N ALA A 88 15.01 -12.57 0.06
CA ALA A 88 15.44 -12.18 -1.27
C ALA A 88 14.41 -11.23 -1.89
N ALA A 89 14.84 -10.35 -2.79
CA ALA A 89 13.98 -9.35 -3.44
C ALA A 89 13.94 -9.55 -4.96
N PHE A 90 12.73 -9.67 -5.50
CA PHE A 90 12.47 -9.87 -6.93
C PHE A 90 11.57 -8.77 -7.48
N ASN A 91 11.78 -8.41 -8.74
CA ASN A 91 10.87 -7.56 -9.48
C ASN A 91 9.55 -8.30 -9.75
N ALA A 92 8.44 -7.62 -9.49
CA ALA A 92 7.09 -8.15 -9.69
C ALA A 92 6.20 -7.19 -10.50
N LEU A 93 6.85 -6.30 -11.26
CA LEU A 93 6.23 -5.38 -12.19
C LEU A 93 7.02 -5.37 -13.50
N GLU A 94 6.42 -5.93 -14.55
CA GLU A 94 6.94 -5.76 -15.90
C GLU A 94 6.69 -4.32 -16.37
N SER A 95 7.75 -3.64 -16.79
CA SER A 95 7.71 -2.26 -17.25
C SER A 95 8.90 -1.98 -18.17
N ASP A 96 8.72 -1.06 -19.11
CA ASP A 96 9.78 -0.55 -19.99
C ASP A 96 10.83 0.27 -19.22
N GLU A 97 10.47 0.76 -18.03
CA GLU A 97 11.37 1.52 -17.17
C GLU A 97 11.56 0.83 -15.82
N ALA A 98 12.82 0.77 -15.38
CA ALA A 98 13.20 0.14 -14.12
C ALA A 98 14.27 0.96 -13.38
N PHE A 99 14.35 0.75 -12.07
CA PHE A 99 15.44 1.27 -11.24
C PHE A 99 16.54 0.21 -11.11
N PRO A 100 17.83 0.58 -11.23
CA PRO A 100 18.95 -0.35 -11.12
C PRO A 100 19.27 -0.69 -9.65
N THR A 101 18.24 -1.00 -8.84
CA THR A 101 18.36 -1.20 -7.39
C THR A 101 19.32 -2.33 -7.05
N GLY A 102 19.19 -3.50 -7.69
CA GLY A 102 20.12 -4.62 -7.46
C GLY A 102 21.55 -4.28 -7.87
N LYS A 103 21.72 -3.62 -9.03
CA LYS A 103 23.04 -3.14 -9.50
C LYS A 103 23.72 -2.19 -8.53
N GLN A 104 22.96 -1.42 -7.76
CA GLN A 104 23.48 -0.49 -6.77
C GLN A 104 23.72 -1.19 -5.43
N LEU A 105 22.78 -2.03 -4.96
CA LEU A 105 22.91 -2.75 -3.70
C LEU A 105 24.07 -3.75 -3.70
N LYS A 106 24.41 -4.33 -4.87
CA LYS A 106 25.49 -5.31 -4.96
C LYS A 106 26.84 -4.83 -4.44
N PHE A 107 27.11 -3.52 -4.51
CA PHE A 107 28.34 -2.93 -3.99
C PHE A 107 28.49 -3.07 -2.47
N PHE A 108 27.42 -3.39 -1.73
CA PHE A 108 27.53 -3.79 -0.33
C PHE A 108 28.38 -5.06 -0.14
N GLY A 109 28.50 -5.89 -1.18
CA GLY A 109 29.37 -7.07 -1.20
C GLY A 109 30.87 -6.75 -1.28
N ASP A 110 31.26 -5.48 -1.42
CA ASP A 110 32.66 -5.00 -1.41
C ASP A 110 33.61 -5.77 -2.36
N GLY A 111 33.12 -6.11 -3.56
CA GLY A 111 33.87 -6.82 -4.59
C GLY A 111 33.79 -8.34 -4.50
N PHE A 112 33.05 -8.89 -3.53
CA PHE A 112 32.77 -10.33 -3.39
C PHE A 112 31.43 -10.74 -3.97
N GLU A 113 30.61 -9.80 -4.45
CA GLU A 113 29.34 -10.08 -5.09
C GLU A 113 29.51 -10.89 -6.39
N THR A 114 28.54 -11.76 -6.68
CA THR A 114 28.46 -12.51 -7.94
C THR A 114 27.09 -12.34 -8.59
N GLU A 115 26.92 -12.87 -9.80
CA GLU A 115 25.63 -12.87 -10.50
C GLU A 115 25.17 -14.32 -10.72
N LYS A 116 23.85 -14.56 -10.67
CA LYS A 116 23.24 -15.83 -11.08
C LYS A 116 21.88 -15.64 -11.75
N ASP A 117 21.46 -16.63 -12.52
CA ASP A 117 20.10 -16.71 -13.04
C ASP A 117 19.20 -17.49 -12.07
N VAL A 118 18.01 -16.96 -11.78
CA VAL A 118 16.96 -17.66 -11.04
C VAL A 118 15.69 -17.63 -11.89
N ASN A 119 15.40 -18.73 -12.58
CA ASN A 119 14.22 -18.86 -13.44
C ASN A 119 14.08 -17.72 -14.47
N GLY A 120 15.18 -17.38 -15.16
CA GLY A 120 15.22 -16.33 -16.17
C GLY A 120 15.36 -14.92 -15.61
N LYS A 121 15.47 -14.77 -14.28
CA LYS A 121 15.74 -13.48 -13.62
C LYS A 121 17.22 -13.36 -13.32
N LYS A 122 17.81 -12.26 -13.78
CA LYS A 122 19.18 -11.89 -13.46
C LYS A 122 19.26 -11.38 -12.01
N MET A 123 19.98 -12.11 -11.16
CA MET A 123 20.13 -11.80 -9.74
C MET A 123 21.57 -11.43 -9.41
N HIS A 124 21.74 -10.45 -8.50
CA HIS A 124 22.98 -10.24 -7.77
C HIS A 124 22.97 -11.06 -6.48
N VAL A 125 24.10 -11.68 -6.18
CA VAL A 125 24.34 -12.50 -4.99
C VAL A 125 25.34 -11.77 -4.12
N ILE A 126 24.88 -11.28 -2.96
CA ILE A 126 25.65 -10.43 -2.05
C ILE A 126 26.01 -11.27 -0.83
N PRO A 127 27.31 -11.56 -0.58
CA PRO A 127 27.72 -12.27 0.62
C PRO A 127 27.40 -11.44 1.88
N ILE A 128 26.73 -12.06 2.85
CA ILE A 128 26.38 -11.47 4.14
C ILE A 128 26.64 -12.48 5.26
N MET A 129 26.55 -12.04 6.53
CA MET A 129 26.85 -12.90 7.68
C MET A 129 26.11 -14.24 7.70
N SER A 130 24.85 -14.25 7.28
CA SER A 130 23.97 -15.43 7.31
C SER A 130 24.05 -16.29 6.04
N GLY A 131 24.88 -15.92 5.05
CA GLY A 131 24.99 -16.59 3.76
C GLY A 131 24.95 -15.59 2.60
N GLU A 132 23.91 -15.66 1.77
CA GLU A 132 23.76 -14.84 0.57
C GLU A 132 22.44 -14.07 0.63
N PHE A 133 22.48 -12.78 0.27
CA PHE A 133 21.30 -12.00 -0.08
C PHE A 133 21.17 -11.93 -1.59
N LEU A 134 19.97 -12.24 -2.11
CA LEU A 134 19.67 -12.20 -3.53
C LEU A 134 18.76 -11.00 -3.83
N VAL A 135 19.14 -10.21 -4.83
CA VAL A 135 18.33 -9.10 -5.33
C VAL A 135 18.35 -9.05 -6.85
N GLU A 136 17.19 -8.94 -7.46
CA GLU A 136 17.06 -8.84 -8.93
C GLU A 136 17.74 -7.57 -9.44
N ASP A 137 18.34 -7.67 -10.63
CA ASP A 137 19.18 -6.64 -11.26
C ASP A 137 18.51 -5.26 -11.26
N GLU A 138 17.23 -5.21 -11.61
CA GLU A 138 16.43 -4.00 -11.73
C GLU A 138 15.00 -4.21 -11.18
N MET A 139 14.38 -3.12 -10.71
CA MET A 139 13.03 -3.10 -10.16
C MET A 139 12.13 -2.22 -11.01
N GLY A 140 11.09 -2.79 -11.61
CA GLY A 140 10.18 -2.09 -12.52
C GLY A 140 9.33 -1.05 -11.80
N TRP A 141 8.93 0.01 -12.51
CA TRP A 141 7.97 0.99 -12.01
C TRP A 141 7.05 1.47 -13.14
N LYS A 142 5.85 1.92 -12.80
CA LYS A 142 4.90 2.53 -13.75
C LYS A 142 4.12 3.67 -13.10
N ASP A 143 3.34 4.38 -13.90
CA ASP A 143 2.26 5.22 -13.40
C ASP A 143 1.10 4.36 -12.89
N GLY A 144 0.64 4.65 -11.68
CA GLY A 144 -0.49 4.00 -11.02
C GLY A 144 -1.45 5.02 -10.42
N VAL A 145 -2.32 4.54 -9.54
CA VAL A 145 -3.40 5.32 -8.93
C VAL A 145 -3.26 5.29 -7.41
N ALA A 146 -3.30 6.45 -6.77
CA ALA A 146 -3.35 6.58 -5.31
C ALA A 146 -4.63 7.25 -4.83
N GLY A 147 -5.11 6.87 -3.64
CA GLY A 147 -6.22 7.55 -2.97
C GLY A 147 -7.62 7.14 -3.44
N GLY A 148 -7.79 5.98 -4.09
CA GLY A 148 -9.11 5.38 -4.19
C GLY A 148 -9.63 5.11 -2.78
N ASN A 149 -10.87 5.47 -2.47
CA ASN A 149 -11.32 5.40 -1.08
C ASN A 149 -12.82 5.22 -0.96
N PHE A 150 -13.24 4.74 0.20
CA PHE A 150 -14.63 4.76 0.64
C PHE A 150 -14.70 4.90 2.17
N PHE A 151 -15.81 5.47 2.64
CA PHE A 151 -16.13 5.64 4.07
C PHE A 151 -17.13 4.57 4.50
N ILE A 152 -16.96 4.07 5.72
CA ILE A 152 -17.82 3.10 6.35
C ILE A 152 -18.45 3.76 7.57
N MET A 153 -19.72 4.17 7.42
CA MET A 153 -20.48 4.84 8.46
C MET A 153 -21.36 3.83 9.18
N ALA A 154 -21.24 3.75 10.51
CA ALA A 154 -21.88 2.73 11.32
C ALA A 154 -22.52 3.30 12.60
N ASP A 155 -23.41 2.51 13.21
CA ASP A 155 -24.14 2.86 14.44
C ASP A 155 -23.26 2.89 15.71
N SER A 156 -21.99 2.50 15.59
CA SER A 156 -21.02 2.49 16.67
C SER A 156 -19.60 2.45 16.10
N GLN A 157 -18.65 2.97 16.87
CA GLN A 157 -17.22 2.91 16.53
C GLN A 157 -16.76 1.47 16.24
N MET A 158 -17.20 0.51 17.06
CA MET A 158 -16.78 -0.88 16.90
C MET A 158 -17.37 -1.52 15.66
N ALA A 159 -18.63 -1.22 15.30
CA ALA A 159 -19.20 -1.70 14.05
C ALA A 159 -18.42 -1.18 12.83
N SER A 160 -18.02 0.10 12.83
CA SER A 160 -17.18 0.65 11.74
C SER A 160 -15.79 0.00 11.67
N ILE A 161 -15.17 -0.33 12.81
CA ILE A 161 -13.86 -0.99 12.84
C ILE A 161 -13.98 -2.43 12.31
N VAL A 162 -14.95 -3.20 12.78
CA VAL A 162 -15.14 -4.59 12.33
C VAL A 162 -15.45 -4.64 10.82
N ALA A 163 -16.26 -3.70 10.33
CA ALA A 163 -16.53 -3.55 8.90
C ALA A 163 -15.28 -3.15 8.09
N ALA A 164 -14.45 -2.27 8.64
CA ALA A 164 -13.19 -1.86 8.02
C ALA A 164 -12.17 -3.02 7.98
N GLU A 165 -12.05 -3.82 9.04
CA GLU A 165 -11.22 -5.04 9.05
C GLU A 165 -11.69 -6.04 7.99
N ALA A 166 -12.99 -6.30 7.92
CA ALA A 166 -13.57 -7.18 6.90
C ALA A 166 -13.31 -6.67 5.47
N ALA A 167 -13.38 -5.35 5.27
CA ALA A 167 -13.06 -4.74 3.99
C ALA A 167 -11.59 -4.90 3.61
N VAL A 168 -10.66 -4.64 4.53
CA VAL A 168 -9.21 -4.79 4.31
C VAL A 168 -8.86 -6.24 3.99
N ASP A 169 -9.44 -7.21 4.69
CA ASP A 169 -9.24 -8.63 4.42
C ASP A 169 -9.73 -9.03 3.01
N ALA A 170 -10.87 -8.49 2.57
CA ALA A 170 -11.37 -8.71 1.21
C ALA A 170 -10.47 -8.04 0.15
N ILE A 171 -9.95 -6.84 0.44
CA ILE A 171 -9.06 -6.11 -0.46
C ILE A 171 -7.73 -6.86 -0.64
N HIS A 172 -7.19 -7.51 0.39
CA HIS A 172 -5.96 -8.33 0.28
C HIS A 172 -6.10 -9.54 -0.67
N ALA A 173 -7.32 -9.90 -1.11
CA ALA A 173 -7.54 -10.91 -2.14
C ALA A 173 -7.48 -10.33 -3.56
N VAL A 174 -7.45 -9.00 -3.72
CA VAL A 174 -7.34 -8.32 -5.01
C VAL A 174 -5.87 -8.02 -5.27
N ALA A 175 -5.33 -8.59 -6.35
CA ALA A 175 -3.95 -8.37 -6.74
C ALA A 175 -3.71 -6.94 -7.25
N GLY A 176 -2.53 -6.39 -6.95
CA GLY A 176 -2.10 -5.13 -7.56
C GLY A 176 -2.65 -3.89 -6.84
N VAL A 177 -3.05 -4.03 -5.58
CA VAL A 177 -3.45 -2.92 -4.71
C VAL A 177 -2.82 -3.03 -3.33
N ILE A 178 -2.81 -1.93 -2.59
CA ILE A 178 -2.45 -1.89 -1.16
C ILE A 178 -3.40 -0.98 -0.40
N THR A 179 -3.51 -1.20 0.91
CA THR A 179 -4.13 -0.26 1.86
C THR A 179 -3.04 0.32 2.79
N PRO A 180 -2.43 1.48 2.44
CA PRO A 180 -1.15 1.90 3.04
C PRO A 180 -1.24 2.34 4.51
N PHE A 181 -2.45 2.60 5.02
CA PHE A 181 -2.64 3.06 6.39
C PHE A 181 -2.51 1.92 7.42
N SER A 182 -2.42 2.29 8.70
CA SER A 182 -2.26 1.35 9.81
C SER A 182 -3.39 0.32 9.84
N GLY A 183 -3.05 -0.95 9.63
CA GLY A 183 -4.05 -2.03 9.53
C GLY A 183 -4.95 -1.90 8.30
N GLY A 184 -4.56 -1.11 7.30
CA GLY A 184 -5.34 -0.80 6.10
C GLY A 184 -6.43 0.25 6.29
N MET A 185 -6.51 0.88 7.47
CA MET A 185 -7.63 1.72 7.86
C MET A 185 -7.22 3.14 8.27
N VAL A 186 -8.06 4.12 7.91
CA VAL A 186 -7.91 5.52 8.28
C VAL A 186 -8.95 5.87 9.35
N ALA A 187 -8.47 6.17 10.56
CA ALA A 187 -9.31 6.64 11.66
C ALA A 187 -9.43 8.17 11.74
N SER A 188 -8.55 8.91 11.05
CA SER A 188 -8.44 10.36 11.24
C SER A 188 -9.32 11.19 10.30
N GLY A 189 -9.41 10.78 9.03
CA GLY A 189 -9.93 11.61 7.93
C GLY A 189 -9.17 12.93 7.75
N SER A 190 -9.06 13.44 6.54
CA SER A 190 -8.45 14.76 6.33
C SER A 190 -9.14 15.56 5.25
N LYS A 191 -9.02 16.89 5.36
CA LYS A 191 -9.34 17.84 4.30
C LYS A 191 -8.11 18.64 3.93
N THR A 192 -8.09 19.14 2.69
CA THR A 192 -7.05 20.07 2.23
C THR A 192 -7.15 21.40 2.95
N GLY A 193 -6.00 21.93 3.37
CA GLY A 193 -5.91 23.21 4.08
C GLY A 193 -6.28 23.10 5.55
N SER A 194 -6.22 24.25 6.23
CA SER A 194 -6.46 24.37 7.66
C SER A 194 -6.79 25.80 8.04
N LYS A 195 -7.47 25.98 9.17
CA LYS A 195 -7.60 27.30 9.82
C LYS A 195 -6.23 27.82 10.31
N TYR A 196 -5.27 26.92 10.52
CA TYR A 196 -3.89 27.24 10.85
C TYR A 196 -3.03 27.27 9.58
N SER A 197 -2.55 28.45 9.19
CA SER A 197 -1.88 28.69 7.90
C SER A 197 -0.61 27.88 7.64
N PHE A 198 0.02 27.34 8.70
CA PHE A 198 1.22 26.50 8.59
C PHE A 198 0.93 25.02 8.30
N MET A 199 -0.35 24.61 8.28
CA MET A 199 -0.77 23.23 8.04
C MET A 199 -1.33 23.06 6.62
N SER A 200 -0.81 22.07 5.88
CA SER A 200 -1.28 21.71 4.54
C SER A 200 -2.56 20.87 4.55
N ALA A 201 -2.79 20.11 5.62
CA ALA A 201 -3.98 19.30 5.83
C ALA A 201 -4.44 19.40 7.30
N SER A 202 -5.73 19.17 7.53
CA SER A 202 -6.32 19.13 8.87
C SER A 202 -7.45 18.11 8.92
N THR A 203 -7.97 17.80 10.11
CA THR A 203 -9.16 16.93 10.26
C THR A 203 -10.31 17.41 9.37
N ASN A 204 -11.04 16.48 8.76
CA ASN A 204 -12.29 16.82 8.08
C ASN A 204 -13.42 16.89 9.11
N GLU A 205 -13.68 18.09 9.66
CA GLU A 205 -14.64 18.28 10.75
C GLU A 205 -16.05 17.82 10.40
N LYS A 206 -16.41 17.83 9.11
CA LYS A 206 -17.73 17.41 8.63
C LYS A 206 -17.98 15.92 8.82
N GLU A 207 -16.91 15.13 8.83
CA GLU A 207 -16.87 13.67 8.97
C GLU A 207 -16.57 13.22 10.40
N CYS A 208 -16.49 14.17 11.35
CA CYS A 208 -16.15 13.89 12.75
C CYS A 208 -17.40 13.59 13.58
N VAL A 209 -17.55 12.34 14.03
CA VAL A 209 -18.67 11.89 14.88
C VAL A 209 -18.85 12.77 16.13
N THR A 210 -17.75 13.25 16.74
CA THR A 210 -17.78 14.07 17.96
C THR A 210 -18.16 15.53 17.73
N LEU A 211 -18.25 15.97 16.47
CA LEU A 211 -18.54 17.34 16.08
C LEU A 211 -19.89 17.50 15.39
N LYS A 212 -20.70 16.44 15.25
CA LYS A 212 -22.00 16.48 14.55
C LYS A 212 -22.90 17.65 14.95
N ASP A 213 -22.94 17.99 16.25
CA ASP A 213 -23.78 19.08 16.78
C ASP A 213 -23.12 20.48 16.73
N GLN A 214 -21.86 20.55 16.30
CA GLN A 214 -21.04 21.77 16.34
C GLN A 214 -20.73 22.33 14.95
N VAL A 215 -20.90 21.52 13.90
CA VAL A 215 -20.57 21.88 12.51
C VAL A 215 -21.67 21.44 11.56
N ASP A 216 -21.63 21.94 10.32
CA ASP A 216 -22.44 21.43 9.22
C ASP A 216 -21.89 20.06 8.78
N THR A 217 -22.35 19.00 9.46
CA THR A 217 -21.85 17.63 9.30
C THR A 217 -22.41 16.95 8.05
N GLU A 218 -21.60 16.09 7.45
CA GLU A 218 -22.01 15.21 6.35
C GLU A 218 -22.43 13.81 6.87
N LEU A 219 -22.35 13.58 8.18
CA LEU A 219 -22.75 12.33 8.81
C LEU A 219 -24.26 12.27 9.13
N PRO A 220 -24.93 11.14 8.85
CA PRO A 220 -26.28 10.89 9.33
C PRO A 220 -26.41 10.91 10.87
N GLU A 221 -27.60 11.24 11.38
CA GLU A 221 -27.86 11.38 12.82
C GLU A 221 -27.54 10.10 13.60
N ASN A 222 -27.87 8.93 13.04
CA ASN A 222 -27.68 7.62 13.65
C ASN A 222 -26.26 7.04 13.50
N VAL A 223 -25.31 7.77 12.91
CA VAL A 223 -23.91 7.32 12.74
C VAL A 223 -23.06 7.70 13.94
N PHE A 224 -22.43 6.72 14.58
CA PHE A 224 -21.54 6.89 15.74
C PHE A 224 -20.16 6.25 15.54
N GLY A 225 -19.87 5.72 14.35
CA GLY A 225 -18.56 5.28 13.90
C GLY A 225 -18.35 5.65 12.43
N ASN A 226 -17.17 6.13 12.09
CA ASN A 226 -16.80 6.44 10.71
C ASN A 226 -15.34 6.03 10.49
N MET A 227 -15.08 5.19 9.49
CA MET A 227 -13.75 4.74 9.11
C MET A 227 -13.57 4.93 7.61
N GLU A 228 -12.38 5.34 7.18
CA GLU A 228 -12.04 5.44 5.76
C GLU A 228 -11.08 4.30 5.39
N ILE A 229 -11.28 3.70 4.21
CA ILE A 229 -10.30 2.82 3.58
C ILE A 229 -9.68 3.58 2.41
N VAL A 230 -8.36 3.68 2.38
CA VAL A 230 -7.59 4.24 1.27
C VAL A 230 -6.87 3.12 0.55
N ILE A 231 -6.92 3.16 -0.78
CA ILE A 231 -6.42 2.14 -1.69
C ILE A 231 -5.55 2.81 -2.75
N ASP A 232 -4.32 2.31 -2.86
CA ASP A 232 -3.43 2.60 -3.98
C ASP A 232 -3.29 1.34 -4.84
N GLY A 233 -3.04 1.51 -6.14
CA GLY A 233 -2.95 0.39 -7.06
C GLY A 233 -2.11 0.65 -8.30
N VAL A 234 -1.78 -0.44 -8.99
CA VAL A 234 -1.00 -0.41 -10.24
C VAL A 234 -1.77 0.18 -11.42
N ASP A 235 -3.09 0.27 -11.32
CA ASP A 235 -4.00 0.89 -12.27
C ASP A 235 -5.38 1.14 -11.63
N GLU A 236 -6.24 1.87 -12.35
CA GLU A 236 -7.59 2.21 -11.90
C GLU A 236 -8.51 0.98 -11.80
N GLU A 237 -8.34 0.00 -12.69
CA GLU A 237 -9.17 -1.22 -12.72
C GLU A 237 -9.00 -2.02 -11.44
N SER A 238 -7.75 -2.22 -11.00
CA SER A 238 -7.44 -2.91 -9.75
C SER A 238 -8.00 -2.15 -8.53
N VAL A 239 -7.89 -0.81 -8.52
CA VAL A 239 -8.46 0.02 -7.45
C VAL A 239 -9.99 -0.10 -7.40
N ARG A 240 -10.67 -0.09 -8.56
CA ARG A 240 -12.13 -0.27 -8.64
C ARG A 240 -12.56 -1.65 -8.13
N ALA A 241 -11.84 -2.70 -8.51
CA ALA A 241 -12.09 -4.06 -8.03
C ALA A 241 -11.92 -4.18 -6.51
N ALA A 242 -10.87 -3.56 -5.96
CA ALA A 242 -10.62 -3.50 -4.52
C ALA A 242 -11.70 -2.72 -3.76
N MET A 243 -12.10 -1.55 -4.28
CA MET A 243 -13.21 -0.78 -3.70
C MET A 243 -14.50 -1.59 -3.68
N LYS A 244 -14.84 -2.25 -4.79
CA LYS A 244 -16.03 -3.12 -4.86
C LYS A 244 -15.98 -4.22 -3.80
N ALA A 245 -14.89 -5.00 -3.76
CA ALA A 245 -14.73 -6.11 -2.82
C ALA A 245 -14.78 -5.65 -1.35
N GLY A 246 -14.10 -4.54 -1.04
CA GLY A 246 -14.10 -3.96 0.30
C GLY A 246 -15.49 -3.49 0.75
N ILE A 247 -16.24 -2.83 -0.15
CA ILE A 247 -17.60 -2.37 0.12
C ILE A 247 -18.57 -3.55 0.32
N GLU A 248 -18.52 -4.57 -0.56
CA GLU A 248 -19.37 -5.75 -0.44
C GLU A 248 -19.17 -6.46 0.91
N ALA A 249 -17.92 -6.59 1.35
CA ALA A 249 -17.55 -7.18 2.63
C ALA A 249 -17.98 -6.33 3.83
N ALA A 250 -17.73 -5.01 3.78
CA ALA A 250 -18.15 -4.09 4.84
C ALA A 250 -19.67 -4.14 5.06
N CYS A 251 -20.45 -4.16 3.99
CA CYS A 251 -21.91 -4.22 4.03
C CYS A 251 -22.47 -5.52 4.65
N GLN A 252 -21.68 -6.56 4.85
CA GLN A 252 -22.12 -7.78 5.57
C GLN A 252 -22.08 -7.62 7.09
N VAL A 253 -21.46 -6.57 7.61
CA VAL A 253 -21.31 -6.35 9.05
C VAL A 253 -22.54 -5.65 9.63
N PRO A 254 -23.22 -6.23 10.64
CA PRO A 254 -24.33 -5.57 11.31
C PRO A 254 -23.92 -4.23 11.92
N GLY A 255 -24.78 -3.23 11.76
CA GLY A 255 -24.54 -1.87 12.27
C GLY A 255 -23.94 -0.90 11.25
N VAL A 256 -23.52 -1.38 10.06
CA VAL A 256 -23.20 -0.49 8.93
C VAL A 256 -24.49 0.19 8.44
N ILE A 257 -24.46 1.51 8.34
CA ILE A 257 -25.59 2.36 7.97
C ILE A 257 -25.45 2.82 6.53
N GLU A 258 -24.28 3.33 6.15
CA GLU A 258 -24.05 3.97 4.85
C GLU A 258 -22.60 3.81 4.41
N ILE A 259 -22.41 3.76 3.09
CA ILE A 259 -21.10 3.79 2.43
C ILE A 259 -20.98 5.11 1.68
N GLY A 260 -19.97 5.90 2.03
CA GLY A 260 -19.63 7.16 1.38
C GLY A 260 -18.29 7.08 0.64
N ALA A 261 -17.85 8.19 0.05
CA ALA A 261 -16.49 8.33 -0.46
C ALA A 261 -16.02 9.79 -0.42
N GLY A 262 -14.77 9.99 -0.04
CA GLY A 262 -14.11 11.28 -0.01
C GLY A 262 -13.72 11.75 -1.42
N ASN A 263 -13.99 13.02 -1.71
CA ASN A 263 -13.59 13.66 -2.96
C ASN A 263 -13.23 15.14 -2.73
N TYR A 264 -12.65 15.77 -3.76
CA TYR A 264 -12.21 17.17 -3.72
C TYR A 264 -12.92 18.01 -4.80
N GLY A 265 -14.22 17.78 -4.99
CA GLY A 265 -15.05 18.49 -5.96
C GLY A 265 -14.66 18.27 -7.43
N GLY A 266 -14.00 17.13 -7.73
CA GLY A 266 -13.59 16.75 -9.09
C GLY A 266 -12.43 17.56 -9.70
N SER A 267 -11.81 18.46 -8.93
CA SER A 267 -10.83 19.42 -9.47
C SER A 267 -9.36 19.07 -9.21
N LEU A 268 -9.07 18.16 -8.29
CA LEU A 268 -7.70 17.84 -7.86
C LEU A 268 -7.12 16.57 -8.49
N GLY A 269 -7.95 15.55 -8.70
CA GLY A 269 -7.51 14.23 -9.18
C GLY A 269 -8.06 13.92 -10.58
N PRO A 270 -7.27 13.30 -11.47
CA PRO A 270 -7.74 12.93 -12.81
C PRO A 270 -8.66 11.69 -12.81
N TYR A 271 -8.69 10.93 -11.72
CA TYR A 271 -9.49 9.72 -11.57
C TYR A 271 -10.72 10.01 -10.71
N GLN A 272 -11.90 9.60 -11.18
CA GLN A 272 -13.17 9.70 -10.47
C GLN A 272 -13.85 8.33 -10.49
N ILE A 273 -13.88 7.68 -9.33
CA ILE A 273 -14.50 6.36 -9.16
C ILE A 273 -15.86 6.59 -8.50
N HIS A 274 -16.93 6.60 -9.31
CA HIS A 274 -18.29 6.69 -8.78
C HIS A 274 -18.69 5.34 -8.19
N LEU A 275 -19.13 5.32 -6.93
CA LEU A 275 -19.49 4.08 -6.23
C LEU A 275 -20.61 3.30 -6.95
N GLN A 276 -21.55 4.02 -7.56
CA GLN A 276 -22.67 3.41 -8.30
C GLN A 276 -22.21 2.62 -9.53
N ASP A 277 -21.06 2.96 -10.12
CA ASP A 277 -20.52 2.26 -11.30
C ASP A 277 -19.79 0.96 -10.93
N LEU A 278 -19.62 0.66 -9.63
CA LEU A 278 -18.97 -0.56 -9.16
C LEU A 278 -19.92 -1.77 -9.13
N PHE A 279 -21.23 -1.55 -9.24
CA PHE A 279 -22.27 -2.55 -8.99
C PHE A 279 -23.21 -2.77 -10.17
#